data_AF-A0A379GB39-F1
#
_entry.id   AF-A0A379GB39-F1
#
_cell.length_a   1.000
_cell.length_b   1.000
_cell.length_c   1.000
_cell.angle_alpha   90.00
_cell.angle_beta   90.00
_cell.angle_gamma   90.00
#
_symmetry.space_group_name_H-M   'P 1'
#
loop_
_entity.id
_entity.type
_entity.pdbx_description
1 polymer ?
#
loop_
_entity_poly.entity_id
_entity_poly.type
_entity_poly.pdbx_seq_one_letter_code
_entity_poly.pdbx_strand_id
1 'polypeptide(L)'
;MVDGAQGIAHHATDISALDIDFYAFSAHKLYGPNGLGVCYGKRELLEVMSAWQGGGKMLTTASFNVFVPAAIPHRFEAGTPNIACCNCFFSNIRLVTNARYGASQSIRLNSGR
;
A
#
# COMPACT_ATOMS: atom_id res chain seq x y z
N MET A 1 -8.45 -11.56 -5.06
CA MET A 1 -7.26 -10.78 -5.46
C MET A 1 -7.55 -10.13 -6.81
N VAL A 2 -7.31 -8.82 -6.93
CA VAL A 2 -7.51 -8.03 -8.15
C VAL A 2 -6.20 -7.38 -8.59
N ASP A 3 -5.82 -7.56 -9.85
CA ASP A 3 -4.72 -6.83 -10.48
C ASP A 3 -5.22 -5.46 -10.97
N GLY A 4 -4.80 -4.42 -10.28
CA GLY A 4 -5.14 -3.04 -10.55
C GLY A 4 -4.14 -2.28 -11.40
N ALA A 5 -3.11 -2.94 -11.96
CA ALA A 5 -1.96 -2.27 -12.54
C ALA A 5 -2.32 -1.31 -13.70
N GLN A 6 -3.33 -1.65 -14.51
CA GLN A 6 -3.90 -0.74 -15.50
C GLN A 6 -5.15 -0.02 -14.95
N GLY A 7 -6.00 -0.73 -14.20
CA GLY A 7 -7.28 -0.21 -13.70
C GLY A 7 -7.13 1.09 -12.91
N ILE A 8 -6.12 1.18 -12.03
CA ILE A 8 -5.89 2.37 -11.20
C ILE A 8 -5.60 3.64 -12.02
N ALA A 9 -5.01 3.47 -13.20
CA ALA A 9 -4.64 4.58 -14.08
C ALA A 9 -5.81 5.02 -14.95
N HIS A 10 -6.81 4.18 -15.21
CA HIS A 10 -7.86 4.49 -16.19
C HIS A 10 -9.27 4.61 -15.60
N HIS A 11 -9.52 4.04 -14.41
CA HIS A 11 -10.84 3.99 -13.81
C HIS A 11 -10.83 4.47 -12.36
N ALA A 12 -11.88 5.19 -11.97
CA ALA A 12 -12.17 5.47 -10.57
C ALA A 12 -12.56 4.16 -9.88
N THR A 13 -11.63 3.56 -9.14
CA THR A 13 -11.85 2.29 -8.45
C THR A 13 -12.12 2.54 -6.97
N ASP A 14 -13.36 2.32 -6.54
CA ASP A 14 -13.71 2.30 -5.12
C ASP A 14 -13.56 0.87 -4.59
N ILE A 15 -12.42 0.62 -3.94
CA ILE A 15 -12.06 -0.69 -3.40
C ILE A 15 -13.04 -1.14 -2.31
N SER A 16 -13.60 -0.19 -1.55
CA SER A 16 -14.54 -0.50 -0.47
C SER A 16 -15.92 -0.84 -1.03
N ALA A 17 -16.41 -0.08 -2.01
CA ALA A 17 -17.70 -0.35 -2.65
C ALA A 17 -17.70 -1.66 -3.44
N LEU A 18 -16.54 -2.05 -4.00
CA LEU A 18 -16.36 -3.30 -4.74
C LEU A 18 -16.05 -4.51 -3.83
N ASP A 19 -15.97 -4.31 -2.52
CA ASP A 19 -15.67 -5.35 -1.53
C ASP A 19 -14.41 -6.18 -1.85
N ILE A 20 -13.38 -5.53 -2.41
CA ILE A 20 -12.18 -6.23 -2.87
C ILE A 20 -11.30 -6.64 -1.69
N ASP A 21 -10.93 -7.92 -1.61
CA ASP A 21 -10.06 -8.43 -0.53
C ASP A 21 -8.61 -7.95 -0.63
N PHE A 22 -8.06 -7.96 -1.86
CA PHE A 22 -6.70 -7.53 -2.17
C PHE A 22 -6.65 -6.82 -3.51
N TYR A 23 -5.91 -5.71 -3.58
CA TYR A 23 -5.74 -4.90 -4.78
C TYR A 23 -4.29 -4.44 -4.92
N ALA A 24 -3.63 -4.79 -6.02
CA ALA A 24 -2.22 -4.48 -6.24
C ALA A 24 -2.00 -3.65 -7.50
N PHE A 25 -1.07 -2.70 -7.46
CA PHE A 25 -0.64 -1.94 -8.64
C PHE A 25 0.78 -1.40 -8.52
N SER A 26 1.40 -1.05 -9.65
CA SER A 26 2.73 -0.42 -9.69
C SER A 26 2.61 1.10 -9.79
N ALA A 27 3.41 1.83 -9.01
CA ALA A 27 3.36 3.30 -8.97
C ALA A 27 3.72 3.95 -10.31
N HIS A 28 4.66 3.38 -11.07
CA HIS A 28 5.09 3.92 -12.37
C HIS A 28 3.99 3.89 -13.45
N LYS A 29 2.93 3.10 -13.26
CA LYS A 29 1.75 3.13 -14.15
C LYS A 29 0.77 4.25 -13.79
N LEU A 30 0.97 4.89 -12.65
CA LEU A 30 0.22 6.05 -12.17
C LEU A 30 1.14 7.27 -12.03
N TYR A 31 2.00 7.49 -13.03
CA TYR A 31 2.93 8.63 -13.10
C TYR A 31 3.91 8.73 -11.92
N GLY A 32 4.07 7.65 -11.15
CA GLY A 32 4.99 7.56 -10.03
C GLY A 32 6.39 7.05 -10.42
N PRO A 33 7.27 6.89 -9.43
CA PRO A 33 8.61 6.35 -9.66
C PRO A 33 8.60 4.84 -9.95
N ASN A 34 9.65 4.37 -10.61
CA ASN A 34 9.96 2.94 -10.75
C ASN A 34 10.38 2.34 -9.40
N GLY A 35 10.23 1.02 -9.24
CA GLY A 35 10.65 0.33 -8.02
C GLY A 35 9.76 0.60 -6.79
N LEU A 36 8.54 1.11 -7.00
CA LEU A 36 7.51 1.24 -5.98
C LEU A 36 6.20 0.60 -6.46
N GLY A 37 5.54 -0.13 -5.57
CA GLY A 37 4.20 -0.68 -5.77
C GLY A 37 3.37 -0.51 -4.51
N VAL A 38 2.07 -0.72 -4.65
CA VAL A 38 1.10 -0.69 -3.55
C VAL A 38 0.33 -2.00 -3.56
N CYS A 39 0.17 -2.58 -2.38
CA CYS A 39 -0.71 -3.71 -2.13
C CYS A 39 -1.68 -3.32 -1.03
N TYR A 40 -2.95 -3.18 -1.39
CA TYR A 40 -4.05 -3.08 -0.44
C TYR A 40 -4.50 -4.49 -0.07
N GLY A 41 -4.83 -4.68 1.20
CA GLY A 41 -5.56 -5.84 1.69
C GLY A 41 -6.51 -5.44 2.80
N LYS A 42 -7.64 -6.13 2.93
CA LYS A 42 -8.54 -5.96 4.08
C LYS A 42 -7.80 -6.25 5.39
N ARG A 43 -8.10 -5.48 6.43
CA ARG A 43 -7.36 -5.50 7.71
C ARG A 43 -7.37 -6.88 8.33
N GLU A 44 -8.54 -7.51 8.40
CA GLU A 44 -8.76 -8.84 8.96
C GLU A 44 -7.97 -9.93 8.23
N LEU A 45 -7.74 -9.77 6.92
CA LEU A 45 -6.93 -10.70 6.13
C LEU A 45 -5.43 -10.46 6.39
N LEU A 46 -5.00 -9.20 6.42
CA LEU A 46 -3.62 -8.84 6.71
C LEU A 46 -3.19 -9.23 8.14
N GLU A 47 -4.10 -9.19 9.11
CA GLU A 47 -3.83 -9.56 10.51
C GLU A 47 -3.50 -11.05 10.68
N VAL A 48 -4.15 -11.94 9.91
CA VAL A 48 -3.93 -13.39 9.97
C VAL A 48 -2.82 -13.87 9.03
N MET A 49 -2.38 -13.04 8.09
CA MET A 49 -1.30 -13.38 7.16
C MET A 49 0.07 -13.46 7.88
N SER A 50 0.82 -14.50 7.51
CA SER A 50 2.23 -14.62 7.86
C SER A 50 3.05 -13.51 7.24
N ALA A 51 4.14 -13.12 7.89
CA ALA A 51 5.05 -12.12 7.35
C ALA A 51 5.64 -12.56 6.00
N TRP A 52 5.95 -11.58 5.15
CA TRP A 52 6.47 -11.83 3.80
C TRP A 52 8.00 -12.01 3.80
N GLN A 53 8.73 -10.91 3.93
CA GLN A 53 10.19 -10.90 4.00
C GLN A 53 10.64 -10.79 5.46
N GLY A 54 11.70 -11.51 5.82
CA GLY A 54 12.38 -11.33 7.11
C GLY A 54 13.50 -10.29 7.01
N GLY A 55 13.68 -9.49 8.05
CA GLY A 55 14.74 -8.47 8.11
C GLY A 55 14.40 -7.38 9.12
N GLY A 56 15.20 -6.33 9.26
CA GLY A 56 14.90 -5.24 10.20
C GLY A 56 13.52 -4.59 9.99
N LYS A 57 13.03 -3.85 10.99
CA LYS A 57 11.78 -3.06 10.98
C LYS A 57 10.44 -3.81 10.91
N MET A 58 10.41 -5.08 10.48
CA MET A 58 9.16 -5.86 10.37
C MET A 58 8.86 -6.74 11.60
N LEU A 59 9.67 -6.64 12.65
CA LEU A 59 9.54 -7.38 13.92
C LEU A 59 9.56 -6.43 15.11
N THR A 60 8.88 -6.84 16.18
CA THR A 60 8.96 -6.19 17.51
C THR A 60 10.01 -6.85 18.40
N THR A 61 10.27 -8.15 18.25
CA THR A 61 11.22 -8.90 19.07
C THR A 61 11.91 -9.98 18.25
N ALA A 62 13.22 -10.11 18.43
CA ALA A 62 14.03 -11.19 17.87
C ALA A 62 15.01 -11.74 18.90
N SER A 63 15.10 -13.06 18.94
CA SER A 63 16.11 -13.84 19.64
C SER A 63 16.45 -15.07 18.78
N PHE A 64 17.42 -15.89 19.20
CA PHE A 64 17.77 -17.12 18.49
C PHE A 64 16.59 -18.12 18.34
N ASN A 65 15.63 -18.08 19.27
CA ASN A 65 14.52 -19.06 19.33
C ASN A 65 13.14 -18.45 19.06
N VAL A 66 13.01 -17.11 19.12
CA VAL A 66 11.72 -16.42 19.06
C VAL A 66 11.80 -15.26 18.10
N PHE A 67 10.77 -15.15 17.28
CA PHE A 67 10.55 -14.06 16.34
C PHE A 67 9.10 -13.59 16.43
N VAL A 68 8.91 -12.31 16.78
CA VAL A 68 7.59 -11.70 16.89
C VAL A 68 7.43 -10.64 15.80
N PRO A 69 6.56 -10.85 14.79
CA PRO A 69 6.32 -9.86 13.75
C PRO A 69 5.72 -8.57 14.30
N ALA A 70 5.95 -7.46 13.61
CA ALA A 70 5.29 -6.19 13.85
C ALA A 70 3.79 -6.27 13.54
N ALA A 71 3.05 -5.26 14.01
CA ALA A 71 1.71 -5.02 13.54
C ALA A 71 1.72 -4.64 12.04
N ILE A 72 0.58 -4.80 11.39
CA ILE A 72 0.40 -4.33 10.01
C ILE A 72 0.42 -2.78 9.99
N PRO A 73 0.96 -2.16 8.93
CA PRO A 73 1.50 -2.76 7.71
C PRO A 73 2.98 -3.22 7.83
N HIS A 74 3.70 -2.79 8.89
CA HIS A 74 5.15 -2.98 9.04
C HIS A 74 5.60 -4.44 8.95
N ARG A 75 4.73 -5.40 9.35
CA ARG A 75 4.93 -6.85 9.15
C ARG A 75 5.38 -7.23 7.73
N PHE A 76 4.98 -6.46 6.71
CA PHE A 76 5.22 -6.75 5.30
C PHE A 76 6.31 -5.87 4.66
N GLU A 77 6.91 -4.95 5.42
CA GLU A 77 7.85 -3.94 4.92
C GLU A 77 9.24 -4.12 5.55
N ALA A 78 9.85 -5.28 5.29
CA ALA A 78 11.16 -5.63 5.83
C ALA A 78 12.27 -4.69 5.30
N GLY A 79 13.19 -4.33 6.19
CA GLY A 79 14.37 -3.54 5.87
C GLY A 79 14.08 -2.06 5.71
N THR A 80 14.99 -1.36 5.01
CA THR A 80 14.81 0.07 4.74
C THR A 80 13.89 0.25 3.55
N PRO A 81 12.73 0.93 3.71
CA PRO A 81 11.81 1.12 2.60
C PRO A 81 12.41 2.06 1.56
N ASN A 82 11.83 2.07 0.36
CA ASN A 82 12.19 3.01 -0.71
C ASN A 82 11.61 4.41 -0.41
N ILE A 83 12.14 5.08 0.61
CA ILE A 83 11.59 6.31 1.22
C ILE A 83 11.40 7.41 0.17
N ALA A 84 12.42 7.64 -0.67
CA ALA A 84 12.37 8.68 -1.69
C ALA A 84 11.22 8.45 -2.67
N CYS A 85 11.01 7.20 -3.11
CA CYS A 85 9.92 6.86 -4.01
C CYS A 85 8.56 6.98 -3.32
N CYS A 86 8.42 6.54 -2.07
CA CYS A 86 7.17 6.70 -1.31
C CYS A 86 6.77 8.18 -1.21
N ASN A 87 7.72 9.06 -0.87
CA ASN A 87 7.47 10.49 -0.76
C ASN A 87 7.12 11.12 -2.11
N CYS A 88 7.84 10.77 -3.18
CA CYS A 88 7.54 11.22 -4.53
C CYS A 88 6.14 10.77 -4.97
N PHE A 89 5.79 9.52 -4.69
CA PHE A 89 4.49 8.97 -5.09
C PHE A 89 3.33 9.60 -4.34
N PHE A 90 3.49 9.93 -3.06
CA PHE A 90 2.47 10.68 -2.31
C PHE A 90 2.15 12.02 -2.96
N SER A 91 3.17 12.76 -3.40
CA SER A 91 2.99 14.01 -4.14
C SER A 91 2.29 13.79 -5.50
N ASN A 92 2.66 12.73 -6.23
CA ASN A 92 2.03 12.38 -7.51
C ASN A 92 0.54 12.03 -7.35
N ILE A 93 0.17 11.24 -6.34
CA ILE A 93 -1.24 10.90 -6.06
C ILE A 93 -2.06 12.17 -5.85
N ARG A 94 -1.55 13.14 -5.08
CA ARG A 94 -2.24 14.42 -4.85
C ARG A 94 -2.47 15.18 -6.16
N LEU A 95 -1.46 15.25 -7.02
CA LEU A 95 -1.57 15.90 -8.33
C LEU A 95 -2.62 15.21 -9.20
N VAL A 96 -2.53 13.89 -9.36
CA VAL A 96 -3.46 13.10 -10.19
C VAL A 96 -4.90 13.21 -9.68
N THR A 97 -5.07 13.16 -8.37
CA THR A 97 -6.38 13.31 -7.72
C THR A 97 -6.99 14.68 -8.00
N ASN A 98 -6.22 15.74 -7.80
CA ASN A 98 -6.67 17.11 -8.05
C ASN A 98 -7.02 17.34 -9.53
N ALA A 99 -6.24 16.76 -10.45
CA ALA A 99 -6.48 16.88 -11.89
C ALA A 99 -7.75 16.12 -12.34
N ARG A 100 -8.06 14.97 -11.70
CA ARG A 100 -9.20 14.12 -12.10
C ARG A 100 -10.52 14.51 -11.45
N TYR A 101 -10.51 14.90 -10.18
CA TYR A 101 -11.73 15.09 -9.39
C TYR A 101 -11.89 16.52 -8.85
N GLY A 102 -10.95 17.42 -9.20
CA GLY A 102 -10.90 18.78 -8.65
C GLY A 102 -10.39 18.81 -7.21
N ALA A 103 -10.02 19.99 -6.70
CA ALA A 103 -9.43 20.15 -5.37
C ALA A 103 -10.35 19.75 -4.20
N SER A 104 -11.65 19.54 -4.44
CA SER A 104 -12.66 19.22 -3.42
C SER A 104 -12.93 17.73 -3.21
N GLN A 105 -12.39 16.84 -4.06
CA GLN A 105 -12.53 15.40 -3.92
C GLN A 105 -11.14 14.74 -3.84
N SER A 106 -10.49 14.88 -2.69
CA SER A 106 -9.34 14.04 -2.37
C SER A 106 -9.83 12.59 -2.22
N ILE A 107 -9.06 11.63 -2.74
CA ILE A 107 -9.24 10.20 -2.45
C ILE A 107 -9.24 10.07 -0.93
N ARG A 108 -10.40 9.84 -0.32
CA ARG A 108 -10.50 9.46 1.08
C ARG A 108 -10.03 8.02 1.16
N LEU A 109 -8.72 7.83 1.31
CA LEU A 109 -8.22 6.64 1.97
C LEU A 109 -8.70 6.76 3.41
N ASN A 110 -9.86 6.17 3.71
CA ASN A 110 -10.35 6.06 5.08
C ASN A 110 -9.28 5.28 5.86
N SER A 111 -8.39 6.01 6.55
CA SER A 111 -7.65 5.46 7.68
C SER A 111 -8.68 5.24 8.78
N GLY A 112 -9.39 4.12 8.70
CA GLY A 112 -10.24 3.62 9.77
C GLY A 112 -9.42 3.59 11.06
N ARG A 113 -10.05 4.09 12.12
CA ARG A 113 -9.55 4.02 13.51
C ARG A 113 -9.11 2.62 13.89
#